data_AF-A0A7C2XR62-F1
#
_entry.id   AF-A0A7C2XR62-F1
#
_cell.length_a   1.000
_cell.length_b   1.000
_cell.length_c   1.000
_cell.angle_alpha   90.00
_cell.angle_beta   90.00
_cell.angle_gamma   90.00
#
_symmetry.space_group_name_H-M   'P 1'
#
loop_
_entity.id
_entity.type
_entity.pdbx_description
1 polymer ?
#
loop_
_entity_poly.entity_id
_entity_poly.type
_entity_poly.pdbx_seq_one_letter_code
_entity_poly.pdbx_strand_id
1 'polypeptide(L)'
;MIILDHNIPEDQVEQLRRWRIRFQQIGFEVGRPEWDDQQEILRYLHQVKRCTFFTRDLGFFHPRFCHATYCMVVITGHAWKPLR
;
A
#
# COMPACT_ATOMS: atom_id res chain seq x y z
N MET A 1 -7.52 -6.43 6.30
CA MET A 1 -7.49 -6.29 4.83
C MET A 1 -6.13 -5.75 4.40
N ILE A 2 -5.52 -6.27 3.33
CA ILE A 2 -4.27 -5.72 2.78
C ILE A 2 -4.62 -4.66 1.74
N ILE A 3 -4.00 -3.49 1.86
CA ILE A 3 -4.10 -2.41 0.89
C ILE A 3 -2.70 -2.12 0.36
N LEU A 4 -2.54 -2.12 -0.95
CA LEU A 4 -1.31 -1.77 -1.63
C LEU A 4 -1.43 -0.35 -2.19
N ASP A 5 -0.36 0.41 -2.08
CA ASP A 5 -0.23 1.68 -2.79
C ASP A 5 -0.01 1.46 -4.30
N HIS A 6 -0.25 2.50 -5.09
CA HIS A 6 -0.02 2.48 -6.54
C HIS A 6 1.47 2.31 -6.88
N ASN A 7 2.37 2.74 -5.98
CA ASN A 7 3.82 2.66 -6.16
C ASN A 7 4.43 1.26 -5.88
N ILE A 8 3.59 0.26 -5.56
CA ILE A 8 4.04 -1.13 -5.47
C ILE A 8 4.30 -1.68 -6.89
N PRO A 9 5.51 -2.20 -7.17
CA PRO A 9 5.86 -2.72 -8.50
C PRO A 9 4.94 -3.86 -8.96
N GLU A 10 4.59 -3.85 -10.25
CA GLU A 10 3.64 -4.81 -10.84
C GLU A 10 4.10 -6.26 -10.69
N ASP A 11 5.39 -6.56 -10.81
CA ASP A 11 5.94 -7.90 -10.60
C ASP A 11 5.67 -8.44 -9.19
N GLN A 12 5.74 -7.55 -8.19
CA GLN A 12 5.43 -7.89 -6.80
C GLN A 12 3.91 -8.09 -6.61
N VAL A 13 3.09 -7.25 -7.25
CA VAL A 13 1.62 -7.42 -7.26
C VAL A 13 1.23 -8.74 -7.90
N GLU A 14 1.80 -9.08 -9.05
CA GLU A 14 1.61 -10.38 -9.71
C GLU A 14 2.04 -11.55 -8.83
N GLN A 15 3.16 -11.42 -8.12
CA GLN A 15 3.62 -12.44 -7.20
C GLN A 15 2.61 -12.68 -6.07
N LEU A 16 2.03 -11.62 -5.49
CA LEU A 16 0.96 -11.75 -4.50
C LEU A 16 -0.30 -12.43 -5.09
N ARG A 17 -0.67 -12.09 -6.33
CA ARG A 17 -1.78 -12.74 -7.05
C ARG A 17 -1.52 -14.23 -7.26
N ARG A 18 -0.31 -14.60 -7.69
CA ARG A 18 0.12 -16.01 -7.84
C ARG A 18 0.05 -16.77 -6.53
N TRP A 19 0.41 -16.12 -5.42
CA TRP A 19 0.28 -16.68 -4.07
C TRP A 19 -1.16 -16.66 -3.53
N ARG A 20 -2.13 -16.17 -4.29
CA ARG A 20 -3.56 -16.05 -3.92
C ARG A 20 -3.77 -15.23 -2.64
N ILE A 21 -2.90 -14.26 -2.39
CA ILE A 21 -3.06 -13.32 -1.28
C ILE A 21 -4.13 -12.30 -1.68
N ARG A 22 -5.13 -12.08 -0.83
CA ARG A 22 -6.19 -11.10 -1.06
C ARG A 22 -5.72 -9.69 -0.67
N PHE A 23 -5.80 -8.76 -1.60
CA PHE A 23 -5.47 -7.34 -1.41
C PHE A 23 -6.39 -6.45 -2.26
N GLN A 24 -6.35 -5.14 -1.99
CA GLN A 24 -6.87 -4.09 -2.87
C GLN A 24 -5.73 -3.12 -3.17
N GLN A 25 -5.64 -2.57 -4.37
CA GLN A 25 -4.62 -1.61 -4.76
C GLN A 25 -5.25 -0.24 -4.98
N ILE A 26 -4.65 0.79 -4.36
CA ILE A 26 -5.02 2.18 -4.58
C ILE A 26 -4.76 2.53 -6.05
N GLY A 27 -5.73 3.20 -6.67
CA GLY A 27 -5.68 3.58 -8.08
C GLY A 27 -6.19 2.52 -9.05
N PHE A 28 -6.45 1.29 -8.58
CA PHE A 28 -7.02 0.20 -9.39
C PHE A 28 -8.37 -0.27 -8.83
N GLU A 29 -8.39 -0.91 -7.66
CA GLU A 29 -9.61 -1.42 -7.05
C GLU A 29 -10.26 -0.42 -6.06
N VAL A 30 -9.48 0.52 -5.52
CA VAL A 30 -9.96 1.51 -4.54
C VAL A 30 -9.36 2.89 -4.80
N GLY A 31 -10.14 3.94 -4.51
CA GLY A 31 -9.72 5.32 -4.78
C GLY A 31 -9.75 5.68 -6.27
N ARG A 32 -8.88 6.61 -6.67
CA ARG A 32 -8.69 7.04 -8.06
C ARG A 32 -7.20 7.03 -8.42
N PRO A 33 -6.82 6.87 -9.70
CA PRO A 33 -5.42 6.88 -10.14
C PRO A 33 -4.65 8.15 -9.74
N GLU A 34 -5.35 9.28 -9.56
CA GLU A 34 -4.75 10.57 -9.21
C GLU A 34 -4.67 10.84 -7.69
N TRP A 35 -4.75 9.81 -6.83
CA TRP A 35 -4.56 9.96 -5.38
C TRP A 35 -3.10 10.24 -5.02
N ASP A 36 -2.66 11.46 -5.31
CA ASP A 36 -1.36 12.00 -4.91
C ASP A 36 -1.38 12.66 -3.52
N ASP A 37 -2.57 12.89 -2.94
CA ASP A 37 -2.68 13.49 -1.61
C ASP A 37 -2.61 12.43 -0.50
N GLN A 38 -1.49 12.44 0.22
CA GLN A 38 -1.24 11.66 1.41
C GLN A 38 -2.42 11.68 2.41
N GLN A 39 -3.11 12.82 2.56
CA GLN A 39 -4.23 12.97 3.49
C GLN A 39 -5.48 12.18 3.06
N GLU A 40 -5.72 12.04 1.77
CA GLU A 40 -6.85 11.25 1.27
C GLU A 40 -6.66 9.76 1.58
N ILE A 41 -5.44 9.25 1.36
CA ILE A 41 -5.07 7.88 1.73
C ILE A 41 -5.28 7.68 3.24
N LEU A 42 -4.79 8.57 4.09
CA LEU A 42 -4.95 8.46 5.55
C LEU A 42 -6.43 8.47 5.97
N ARG A 43 -7.26 9.34 5.37
CA ARG A 43 -8.72 9.37 5.61
C ARG A 43 -9.37 8.05 5.20
N TYR A 44 -8.99 7.49 4.06
CA TYR A 44 -9.48 6.20 3.62
C TYR A 44 -9.10 5.07 4.59
N LEU A 45 -7.85 5.04 5.07
CA LEU A 45 -7.40 4.06 6.06
C LEU A 45 -8.17 4.17 7.39
N HIS A 46 -8.54 5.39 7.82
CA HIS A 46 -9.42 5.59 8.97
C HIS A 46 -10.83 5.01 8.76
N GLN A 47 -11.36 5.04 7.54
CA GLN A 47 -12.70 4.53 7.21
C GLN A 47 -12.74 3.02 7.11
N VAL A 48 -11.75 2.40 6.43
CA VAL A 48 -11.72 0.95 6.21
C VAL A 48 -11.55 0.18 7.51
N LYS A 49 -10.72 0.70 8.43
CA LYS A 49 -10.37 0.10 9.74
C LYS A 49 -9.74 -1.30 9.64
N ARG A 50 -8.84 -1.62 10.58
CA ARG A 50 -8.12 -2.89 10.73
C ARG A 50 -7.48 -3.38 9.42
N CYS A 51 -6.97 -2.45 8.62
CA CYS A 51 -6.23 -2.72 7.40
C CYS A 51 -4.72 -2.61 7.64
N THR A 52 -3.94 -3.28 6.79
CA THR A 52 -2.49 -3.12 6.70
C THR A 52 -2.19 -2.50 5.33
N PHE A 53 -1.71 -1.26 5.35
CA PHE A 53 -1.33 -0.49 4.18
C PHE A 53 0.16 -0.66 3.89
N PHE A 54 0.50 -1.06 2.66
CA PHE A 54 1.88 -1.17 2.19
C PHE A 54 2.17 -0.09 1.16
N THR A 55 3.23 0.67 1.37
CA THR A 55 3.70 1.70 0.44
C THR A 55 5.22 1.69 0.34
N ARG A 56 5.74 2.19 -0.78
CA ARG A 56 7.16 2.53 -0.97
C ARG A 56 7.44 4.02 -0.84
N ASP A 57 6.43 4.84 -0.56
CA ASP A 57 6.59 6.27 -0.36
C ASP A 57 7.10 6.53 1.07
N LEU A 58 8.34 7.02 1.16
CA LEU A 58 8.98 7.38 2.41
C LEU A 58 8.30 8.55 3.12
N GLY A 59 7.50 9.35 2.42
CA GLY A 59 6.68 10.42 3.00
C GLY A 59 5.69 9.90 4.06
N PHE A 60 5.31 8.62 4.00
CA PHE A 60 4.48 7.96 5.01
C PHE A 60 5.25 7.49 6.26
N PHE A 61 6.59 7.47 6.23
CA PHE A 61 7.40 7.06 7.38
C PHE A 61 7.54 8.19 8.41
N HIS A 62 6.41 8.58 9.02
CA HIS A 62 6.36 9.68 9.98
C HIS A 62 5.43 9.34 11.16
N PRO A 63 5.84 9.58 12.43
CA PRO A 63 5.05 9.21 13.61
C PRO A 63 3.63 9.78 13.66
N ARG A 64 3.43 10.99 13.11
CA ARG A 64 2.11 11.65 13.00
C ARG A 64 1.07 10.85 12.21
N PHE A 65 1.50 9.86 11.42
CA PHE A 65 0.64 9.00 10.62
C PHE A 65 0.42 7.63 11.26
N CYS A 66 0.89 7.40 12.48
CA CYS A 66 0.53 6.21 13.23
C CYS A 66 -0.89 6.37 13.80
N HIS A 67 -1.72 5.34 13.66
CA HIS A 67 -3.06 5.34 14.19
C HIS A 67 -3.50 3.95 14.64
N ALA A 68 -4.33 3.87 15.69
CA ALA A 68 -4.75 2.58 16.25
C ALA A 68 -5.66 1.74 15.33
N THR A 69 -6.23 2.36 14.29
CA THR A 69 -7.19 1.68 13.40
C THR A 69 -6.56 1.06 12.16
N TYR A 70 -5.27 1.26 11.89
CA TYR A 70 -4.58 0.63 10.77
C TYR A 70 -3.13 0.34 11.11
N CYS A 71 -2.53 -0.57 10.36
CA CYS A 71 -1.09 -0.77 10.32
C CYS A 71 -0.55 -0.17 9.02
N MET A 72 0.60 0.48 9.10
CA MET A 72 1.28 1.07 7.95
C MET A 72 2.68 0.46 7.84
N VAL A 73 3.03 -0.02 6.66
CA VAL A 73 4.31 -0.67 6.37
C VAL A 73 4.97 0.05 5.20
N VAL A 74 6.08 0.73 5.49
CA VAL A 74 6.90 1.40 4.47
C VAL A 74 8.04 0.46 4.07
N ILE A 75 8.09 0.10 2.79
CA ILE A 75 9.06 -0.85 2.25
C ILE A 75 10.18 -0.08 1.53
N THR A 76 11.43 -0.30 1.94
CA THR A 76 12.60 0.45 1.43
C THR A 76 13.56 -0.37 0.56
N GLY A 77 13.25 -1.64 0.29
CA GLY A 77 14.08 -2.54 -0.53
C GLY A 77 13.89 -2.39 -2.04
N HIS A 78 14.89 -2.75 -2.84
CA HIS A 78 14.74 -2.87 -4.29
C HIS A 78 13.77 -4.00 -4.65
N ALA A 79 12.96 -3.81 -5.71
CA ALA A 79 12.16 -4.91 -6.25
C ALA A 79 13.09 -6.06 -6.64
N TRP A 80 12.72 -7.28 -6.26
CA TRP A 80 13.54 -8.46 -6.53
C TRP A 80 13.61 -8.68 -8.04
N LYS A 81 14.78 -8.49 -8.64
CA LYS A 81 15.04 -8.96 -10.01
C LYS A 81 15.49 -10.42 -9.93
N PRO A 82 14.73 -11.39 -10.46
CA PRO A 82 15.26 -12.73 -10.59
C PRO A 82 16.49 -12.69 -11.51
N LEU A 83 17.61 -13.21 -11.01
CA LEU A 83 18.77 -13.50 -11.86
C LEU A 83 18.31 -14.56 -12.87
N ARG A 84 18.44 -14.23 -14.15
CA ARG A 84 18.19 -15.16 -15.27
C ARG A 84 19.18 -16.32 -15.23
#